data_AF-A0A4S0KQG9-F1
#
_entry.id   AF-A0A4S0KQG9-F1
#
_cell.length_a   1.000
_cell.length_b   1.000
_cell.length_c   1.000
_cell.angle_alpha   90.00
_cell.angle_beta   90.00
_cell.angle_gamma   90.00
#
_symmetry.space_group_name_H-M   'P 1'
#
loop_
_entity.id
_entity.type
_entity.pdbx_description
1 polymer ?
#
loop_
_entity_poly.entity_id
_entity_poly.type
_entity_poly.pdbx_seq_one_letter_code
_entity_poly.pdbx_strand_id
1 'polypeptide(L)'
;MDIATFRATQEPIKDLYRKDARAALLTLKAKGSADDARVTCKVETGRGLALAGIHPKAGGSGQELCSGDMLLEALIACAGVSMRAAAAVLEVPIKSAEISAEGDVDLRGTLGVTEGVPVGFKEIRLRFDIETDAPQNRLTQLMELTDRYCVIFQTIQRSPKTFVKLNRVAR
;
A
#
# COMPACT_ATOMS: atom_id res chain seq x y z
N MET A 1 -20.87 -6.08 -1.68
CA MET A 1 -21.01 -6.50 -3.09
C MET A 1 -20.61 -7.96 -3.17
N ASP A 2 -21.45 -8.82 -3.73
CA ASP A 2 -21.16 -10.25 -3.94
C ASP A 2 -20.31 -10.51 -5.20
N ILE A 3 -19.84 -11.75 -5.38
CA ILE A 3 -18.94 -12.14 -6.48
C ILE A 3 -19.60 -11.98 -7.84
N ALA A 4 -20.87 -12.34 -7.97
CA ALA A 4 -21.60 -12.24 -9.23
C ALA A 4 -21.70 -10.78 -9.68
N THR A 5 -22.08 -9.89 -8.76
CA THR A 5 -22.17 -8.44 -8.98
C THR A 5 -20.80 -7.83 -9.28
N PHE A 6 -19.73 -8.25 -8.58
CA PHE A 6 -18.36 -7.80 -8.85
C PHE A 6 -17.92 -8.15 -10.27
N ARG A 7 -18.12 -9.40 -10.71
CA ARG A 7 -17.74 -9.86 -12.06
C ARG A 7 -18.51 -9.09 -13.15
N ALA A 8 -19.83 -8.97 -13.00
CA ALA A 8 -20.68 -8.25 -13.96
C ALA A 8 -20.27 -6.78 -14.11
N THR A 9 -19.87 -6.13 -13.01
CA THR A 9 -19.40 -4.73 -13.02
C THR A 9 -18.07 -4.57 -13.76
N GLN A 10 -17.18 -5.58 -13.71
CA GLN A 10 -15.85 -5.48 -14.31
C GLN A 10 -15.83 -5.65 -15.83
N GLU A 11 -16.73 -6.43 -16.42
CA GLU A 11 -16.64 -6.80 -17.84
C GLU A 11 -16.64 -5.59 -18.80
N PRO A 12 -17.56 -4.60 -18.69
CA PRO A 12 -17.50 -3.43 -19.56
C PRO A 12 -16.24 -2.58 -19.34
N ILE A 13 -15.68 -2.58 -18.13
CA ILE A 13 -14.43 -1.87 -17.80
C ILE A 13 -13.23 -2.57 -18.44
N LYS A 14 -13.18 -3.91 -18.37
CA LYS A 14 -12.15 -4.72 -19.02
C LYS A 14 -12.18 -4.52 -20.54
N ASP A 15 -13.36 -4.53 -21.14
CA ASP A 15 -13.52 -4.26 -22.58
C ASP A 15 -13.05 -2.87 -22.99
N LEU A 16 -13.33 -1.84 -22.17
CA LEU A 16 -12.81 -0.49 -22.39
C LEU A 16 -11.28 -0.49 -22.36
N TYR A 17 -10.66 -1.09 -21.34
CA TYR A 17 -9.21 -1.08 -21.19
C TYR A 17 -8.48 -1.92 -22.24
N ARG A 18 -9.12 -2.96 -22.77
CA ARG A 18 -8.61 -3.72 -23.94
C ARG A 18 -8.57 -2.86 -25.21
N LYS A 19 -9.56 -1.98 -25.40
CA LYS A 19 -9.68 -1.09 -26.57
C LYS A 19 -8.85 0.18 -26.44
N ASP A 20 -8.73 0.72 -25.23
CA ASP A 20 -7.91 1.89 -24.91
C ASP A 20 -7.15 1.70 -23.59
N ALA A 21 -5.87 1.37 -23.69
CA ALA A 21 -5.01 1.19 -22.53
C ALA A 21 -4.80 2.49 -21.73
N ARG A 22 -4.95 3.68 -22.35
CA ARG A 22 -4.79 4.96 -21.64
C ARG A 22 -5.93 5.18 -20.65
N ALA A 23 -7.13 4.67 -20.93
CA ALA A 23 -8.26 4.73 -20.02
C ALA A 23 -8.02 3.95 -18.70
N ALA A 24 -7.04 3.05 -18.66
CA ALA A 24 -6.63 2.34 -17.45
C ALA A 24 -5.58 3.10 -16.61
N LEU A 25 -5.08 4.25 -17.09
CA LEU A 25 -4.09 5.05 -16.37
C LEU A 25 -4.77 5.96 -15.34
N LEU A 26 -4.53 5.70 -14.06
CA LEU A 26 -5.02 6.51 -12.96
C LEU A 26 -3.87 7.28 -12.30
N THR A 27 -4.04 8.59 -12.13
CA THR A 27 -3.16 9.40 -11.27
C THR A 27 -3.78 9.50 -9.89
N LEU A 28 -3.29 8.70 -8.96
CA LEU A 28 -3.64 8.83 -7.54
C LEU A 28 -2.92 10.06 -6.96
N LYS A 29 -3.65 10.88 -6.22
CA LYS A 29 -3.15 12.11 -5.60
C LYS A 29 -3.46 12.10 -4.12
N ALA A 30 -2.51 12.56 -3.32
CA ALA A 30 -2.68 12.86 -1.90
C ALA A 30 -2.19 14.29 -1.66
N LYS A 31 -2.80 14.97 -0.68
CA LYS A 31 -2.40 16.31 -0.26
C LYS A 31 -2.19 16.32 1.25
N GLY A 32 -1.20 17.09 1.70
CA GLY A 32 -0.99 17.36 3.11
C GLY A 32 -0.38 18.73 3.35
N SER A 33 -0.37 19.17 4.60
CA SER A 33 0.21 20.42 5.06
C SER A 33 1.06 20.16 6.30
N ALA A 34 2.32 20.59 6.28
CA ALA A 34 3.19 20.57 7.45
C ALA A 34 2.85 21.73 8.40
N ASP A 35 2.99 21.49 9.71
CA ASP A 35 2.81 22.50 10.75
C ASP A 35 4.10 23.33 10.93
N ASP A 36 4.00 24.62 11.26
CA ASP A 36 5.18 25.50 11.40
C ASP A 36 5.83 25.43 12.79
N ALA A 37 5.07 25.01 13.81
CA ALA A 37 5.46 25.00 15.20
C ALA A 37 5.72 23.58 15.72
N ARG A 38 5.27 22.55 14.98
CA ARG A 38 5.37 21.13 15.33
C ARG A 38 5.92 20.32 14.16
N VAL A 39 6.67 19.26 14.48
CA VAL A 39 7.23 18.36 13.45
C VAL A 39 6.18 17.31 13.04
N THR A 40 5.07 17.79 12.46
CA THR A 40 3.94 16.98 12.03
C THR A 40 3.47 17.37 10.63
N CYS A 41 2.80 16.44 9.95
CA CYS A 41 2.18 16.65 8.64
C CYS A 41 0.73 16.18 8.67
N LYS A 42 -0.20 17.11 8.48
CA LYS A 42 -1.61 16.81 8.31
C LYS A 42 -1.85 16.27 6.91
N VAL A 43 -2.38 15.06 6.79
CA VAL A 43 -2.70 14.41 5.51
C VAL A 43 -4.22 14.37 5.34
N GLU A 44 -4.70 14.83 4.19
CA GLU A 44 -6.10 14.71 3.80
C GLU A 44 -6.36 13.28 3.34
N THR A 45 -7.03 12.47 4.17
CA THR A 45 -7.58 11.18 3.75
C THR A 45 -9.08 11.35 3.49
N GLY A 46 -9.63 10.68 2.47
CA GLY A 46 -11.06 10.75 2.14
C GLY A 46 -12.02 10.25 3.23
N ARG A 47 -11.50 9.85 4.41
CA ARG A 47 -12.27 9.34 5.56
C ARG A 47 -11.93 10.03 6.89
N GLY A 48 -11.17 11.12 6.87
CA GLY A 48 -10.80 11.88 8.08
C GLY A 48 -9.43 12.54 7.96
N LEU A 49 -9.18 13.54 8.80
CA LEU A 49 -7.87 14.18 8.88
C LEU A 49 -6.93 13.28 9.68
N ALA A 50 -5.83 12.87 9.06
CA ALA A 50 -4.76 12.10 9.70
C ALA A 50 -3.60 13.04 10.02
N LEU A 51 -3.15 13.09 11.27
CA LEU A 51 -1.92 13.77 11.65
C LEU A 51 -0.80 12.75 11.68
N ALA A 52 0.16 12.90 10.78
CA ALA A 52 1.38 12.11 10.78
C ALA A 52 2.50 12.83 11.54
N GLY A 53 3.32 12.08 12.25
CA GLY A 53 4.45 12.60 13.01
C GLY A 53 5.65 11.68 12.97
N ILE A 54 6.70 12.07 13.68
CA ILE A 54 7.91 11.27 13.79
C ILE A 54 7.64 10.04 14.67
N HIS A 55 8.23 8.91 14.32
CA HIS A 55 8.14 7.71 15.15
C HIS A 55 8.87 7.91 16.50
N PRO A 56 8.40 7.34 17.64
CA PRO A 56 9.05 7.54 18.96
C PRO A 56 10.54 7.19 18.98
N LYS A 57 10.95 6.12 18.30
CA LYS A 57 12.36 5.72 18.16
C LYS A 57 13.23 6.71 17.36
N ALA A 58 12.62 7.69 16.70
CA ALA A 58 13.28 8.80 16.01
C ALA A 58 12.97 10.16 16.67
N GLY A 59 12.42 10.17 17.89
CA GLY A 59 12.20 11.39 18.68
C GLY A 59 10.78 11.97 18.63
N GLY A 60 9.81 11.25 18.07
CA GLY A 60 8.42 11.70 18.09
C GLY A 60 7.65 11.37 19.36
N SER A 61 6.46 11.96 19.50
CA SER A 61 5.63 11.86 20.71
C SER A 61 4.89 10.53 20.86
N GLY A 62 4.68 9.83 19.74
CA GLY A 62 3.81 8.64 19.66
C GLY A 62 2.31 8.93 19.63
N GLN A 63 1.90 10.21 19.62
CA GLN A 63 0.49 10.61 19.52
C GLN A 63 0.01 10.71 18.07
N GLU A 64 0.93 10.99 17.14
CA GLU A 64 0.66 11.06 15.71
C GLU A 64 0.90 9.72 15.01
N LEU A 65 0.28 9.55 13.84
CA LEU A 65 0.44 8.35 13.01
C LEU A 65 1.86 8.27 12.45
N CYS A 66 2.44 7.07 12.51
CA CYS A 66 3.72 6.79 11.88
C CYS A 66 3.52 6.52 10.39
N SER A 67 4.17 7.30 9.53
CA SER A 67 4.08 7.09 8.08
C SER A 67 4.64 5.75 7.60
N GLY A 68 5.58 5.15 8.35
CA GLY A 68 6.06 3.78 8.10
C GLY A 68 4.96 2.74 8.30
N ASP A 69 4.20 2.85 9.38
CA ASP A 69 3.06 1.97 9.67
C ASP A 69 1.96 2.17 8.64
N MET A 70 1.66 3.43 8.29
CA MET A 70 0.69 3.76 7.24
C MET A 70 1.06 3.16 5.87
N LEU A 71 2.35 3.04 5.55
CA LEU A 71 2.79 2.36 4.33
C LEU A 71 2.47 0.86 4.39
N LEU A 72 2.72 0.20 5.52
CA LEU A 72 2.42 -1.21 5.72
C LEU A 72 0.90 -1.47 5.74
N GLU A 73 0.12 -0.57 6.34
CA GLU A 73 -1.35 -0.59 6.30
C GLU A 73 -1.87 -0.48 4.85
N ALA A 74 -1.31 0.45 4.07
CA ALA A 74 -1.65 0.57 2.65
C ALA A 74 -1.27 -0.69 1.85
N LEU A 75 -0.14 -1.32 2.18
CA LEU A 75 0.28 -2.58 1.59
C LEU A 75 -0.71 -3.71 1.89
N ILE A 76 -1.02 -3.99 3.15
CA ILE A 76 -1.95 -5.08 3.51
C ILE A 76 -3.35 -4.83 2.95
N ALA A 77 -3.81 -3.58 2.90
CA ALA A 77 -5.09 -3.23 2.31
C ALA A 77 -5.12 -3.54 0.80
N CYS A 78 -4.10 -3.10 0.05
CA CYS A 78 -4.02 -3.36 -1.38
C CYS A 78 -3.85 -4.85 -1.68
N ALA A 79 -3.00 -5.54 -0.92
CA ALA A 79 -2.73 -6.97 -1.11
C ALA A 79 -3.95 -7.82 -0.77
N GLY A 80 -4.69 -7.49 0.30
CA GLY A 80 -5.93 -8.16 0.65
C GLY A 80 -7.04 -8.01 -0.38
N VAL A 81 -7.23 -6.79 -0.91
CA VAL A 81 -8.19 -6.56 -1.99
C VAL A 81 -7.78 -7.33 -3.26
N SER A 82 -6.49 -7.33 -3.59
CA SER A 82 -5.96 -8.06 -4.76
C SER A 82 -6.17 -9.56 -4.61
N MET A 83 -5.91 -10.13 -3.42
CA MET A 83 -6.16 -11.53 -3.10
C MET A 83 -7.65 -11.87 -3.21
N ARG A 84 -8.54 -11.06 -2.65
CA ARG A 84 -9.99 -11.29 -2.77
C ARG A 84 -10.47 -11.23 -4.22
N ALA A 85 -9.94 -10.32 -5.01
CA ALA A 85 -10.25 -10.24 -6.44
C ALA A 85 -9.75 -11.48 -7.20
N ALA A 86 -8.51 -11.92 -6.94
CA ALA A 86 -7.95 -13.12 -7.54
C ALA A 86 -8.72 -14.38 -7.14
N ALA A 87 -9.10 -14.51 -5.86
CA ALA A 87 -9.92 -15.62 -5.38
C ALA A 87 -11.29 -15.65 -6.06
N ALA A 88 -11.91 -14.49 -6.27
CA ALA A 88 -13.16 -14.36 -7.01
C ALA A 88 -13.02 -14.78 -8.48
N VAL A 89 -11.90 -14.51 -9.14
CA VAL A 89 -11.65 -14.95 -10.52
C VAL A 89 -11.37 -16.45 -10.59
N LEU A 90 -10.60 -16.98 -9.63
CA LEU A 90 -10.22 -18.38 -9.55
C LEU A 90 -11.25 -19.27 -8.85
N GLU A 91 -12.38 -18.72 -8.41
CA GLU A 91 -13.42 -19.49 -7.69
C GLU A 91 -12.84 -20.25 -6.49
N VAL A 92 -11.88 -19.64 -5.79
CA VAL A 92 -11.27 -20.18 -4.58
C VAL A 92 -12.12 -19.75 -3.39
N PRO A 93 -12.78 -20.68 -2.68
CA PRO A 93 -13.57 -20.33 -1.50
C PRO A 93 -12.64 -19.95 -0.34
N ILE A 94 -12.74 -18.71 0.16
CA ILE A 94 -11.97 -18.26 1.33
C ILE A 94 -12.93 -18.06 2.50
N LYS A 95 -12.82 -18.90 3.53
CA LYS A 95 -13.63 -18.82 4.76
C LYS A 95 -13.18 -17.63 5.60
N SER A 96 -11.89 -17.56 5.90
CA SER A 96 -11.25 -16.46 6.62
C SER A 96 -9.87 -16.19 6.01
N ALA A 97 -9.38 -14.96 6.17
CA ALA A 97 -8.04 -14.58 5.75
C ALA A 97 -7.53 -13.46 6.65
N GLU A 98 -6.37 -13.67 7.27
CA GLU A 98 -5.61 -12.67 7.99
C GLU A 98 -4.39 -12.28 7.15
N ILE A 99 -4.10 -10.98 7.11
CA ILE A 99 -3.03 -10.42 6.29
C ILE A 99 -2.22 -9.51 7.18
N SER A 100 -0.93 -9.78 7.26
CA SER A 100 0.00 -9.05 8.13
C SER A 100 1.23 -8.63 7.33
N ALA A 101 1.74 -7.44 7.63
CA ALA A 101 3.02 -6.98 7.10
C ALA A 101 3.86 -6.42 8.24
N GLU A 102 5.16 -6.73 8.19
CA GLU A 102 6.17 -6.15 9.06
C GLU A 102 7.34 -5.68 8.22
N GLY A 103 8.13 -4.74 8.74
CA GLY A 103 9.31 -4.27 8.04
C GLY A 103 10.32 -3.63 8.96
N ASP A 104 11.59 -3.73 8.56
CA ASP A 104 12.72 -3.25 9.35
C ASP A 104 13.27 -1.96 8.76
N VAL A 105 13.55 -0.99 9.63
CA VAL A 105 14.16 0.29 9.27
C VAL A 105 15.39 0.55 10.13
N ASP A 106 16.42 1.16 9.54
CA ASP A 106 17.61 1.61 10.28
C ASP A 106 17.57 3.12 10.49
N LEU A 107 17.12 3.52 11.69
CA LEU A 107 16.91 4.93 12.01
C LEU A 107 18.22 5.73 12.11
N ARG A 108 19.40 5.09 12.11
CA ARG A 108 20.68 5.81 12.02
C ARG A 108 20.79 6.59 10.73
N GLY A 109 20.25 6.07 9.63
CA GLY A 109 20.17 6.78 8.34
C GLY A 109 19.24 7.99 8.45
N THR A 110 18.02 7.79 8.95
CA THR A 110 17.01 8.87 9.10
C THR A 110 17.50 10.01 10.00
N LEU A 111 18.22 9.67 11.07
CA LEU A 111 18.76 10.62 12.03
C LEU A 111 20.13 11.19 11.65
N GLY A 112 20.72 10.76 10.52
CA GLY A 112 22.04 11.21 10.08
C GLY A 112 23.19 10.84 11.01
N VAL A 113 23.04 9.78 11.82
CA VAL A 113 24.02 9.33 12.81
C VAL A 113 25.22 8.64 12.16
N THR A 114 25.01 7.97 11.03
CA THR A 114 26.05 7.21 10.33
C THR A 114 25.90 7.41 8.83
N GLU A 115 26.96 7.90 8.19
CA GLU A 115 27.01 8.06 6.74
C GLU A 115 26.91 6.70 6.03
N GLY A 116 26.22 6.67 4.88
CA GLY A 116 26.08 5.47 4.07
C GLY A 116 25.02 4.47 4.56
N VAL A 117 24.35 4.70 5.69
CA VAL A 117 23.18 3.90 6.08
C VAL A 117 21.96 4.32 5.24
N PRO A 118 21.39 3.43 4.40
CA PRO A 118 20.25 3.79 3.56
C PRO A 118 19.02 4.17 4.38
N VAL A 119 18.34 5.24 3.97
CA VAL A 119 17.05 5.64 4.54
C VAL A 119 15.93 4.88 3.83
N GLY A 120 15.10 4.16 4.60
CA GLY A 120 13.97 3.38 4.10
C GLY A 120 13.84 2.03 4.79
N PHE A 121 12.88 1.23 4.33
CA PHE A 121 12.75 -0.17 4.74
C PHE A 121 13.89 -1.00 4.15
N LYS A 122 14.55 -1.79 5.00
CA LYS A 122 15.57 -2.77 4.61
C LYS A 122 14.92 -4.04 4.06
N GLU A 123 13.84 -4.45 4.70
CA GLU A 123 13.05 -5.61 4.34
C GLU A 123 11.60 -5.35 4.74
N ILE A 124 10.67 -5.86 3.93
CA ILE A 124 9.25 -5.92 4.24
C ILE A 124 8.80 -7.36 4.01
N ARG A 125 8.10 -7.93 4.99
CA ARG A 125 7.62 -9.32 4.97
C ARG A 125 6.10 -9.27 5.05
N LEU A 126 5.45 -9.79 4.00
CA LEU A 126 4.00 -9.84 3.87
C LEU A 126 3.54 -11.29 4.01
N ARG A 127 2.58 -11.55 4.91
CA ARG A 127 2.05 -12.88 5.21
C ARG A 127 0.54 -12.92 5.03
N PHE A 128 0.06 -14.05 4.50
CA PHE A 128 -1.36 -14.38 4.36
C PHE A 128 -1.63 -15.68 5.09
N ASP A 129 -2.49 -15.63 6.11
CA ASP A 129 -2.99 -16.81 6.82
C ASP A 129 -4.44 -17.03 6.34
N ILE A 130 -4.67 -18.05 5.51
CA ILE A 130 -5.94 -18.28 4.79
C ILE A 130 -6.57 -19.60 5.21
N GLU A 131 -7.85 -19.56 5.59
CA GLU A 131 -8.66 -20.75 5.83
C GLU A 131 -9.52 -21.07 4.60
N THR A 132 -9.32 -22.25 4.02
CA THR A 132 -9.94 -22.67 2.76
C THR A 132 -9.84 -24.18 2.55
N ASP A 133 -10.79 -24.74 1.80
CA ASP A 133 -10.78 -26.15 1.37
C ASP A 133 -10.16 -26.32 -0.04
N ALA A 134 -9.65 -25.24 -0.63
CA ALA A 134 -9.08 -25.27 -1.98
C ALA A 134 -7.72 -26.01 -2.01
N PRO A 135 -7.42 -26.76 -3.08
CA PRO A 135 -6.16 -27.47 -3.21
C PRO A 135 -4.96 -26.52 -3.40
N GLN A 136 -3.77 -26.96 -2.98
CA GLN A 136 -2.54 -26.16 -2.93
C GLN A 136 -2.16 -25.51 -4.27
N ASN A 137 -2.44 -26.17 -5.40
CA ASN A 137 -2.18 -25.61 -6.73
C ASN A 137 -3.02 -24.34 -7.00
N ARG A 138 -4.26 -24.29 -6.51
CA ARG A 138 -5.12 -23.10 -6.61
C ARG A 138 -4.65 -21.99 -5.68
N LEU A 139 -4.13 -22.33 -4.49
CA LEU A 139 -3.53 -21.35 -3.58
C LEU A 139 -2.25 -20.74 -4.15
N THR A 140 -1.44 -21.56 -4.83
CA THR A 140 -0.24 -21.07 -5.53
C THR A 140 -0.63 -20.07 -6.61
N GLN A 141 -1.59 -20.42 -7.46
CA GLN A 141 -2.10 -19.51 -8.49
C GLN A 141 -2.74 -18.24 -7.90
N LEU A 142 -3.44 -18.37 -6.77
CA LEU A 142 -4.02 -17.23 -6.04
C LEU A 142 -2.94 -16.25 -5.60
N MET A 143 -1.85 -16.75 -5.00
CA MET A 143 -0.73 -15.92 -4.54
C MET A 143 0.00 -15.26 -5.71
N GLU A 144 0.23 -15.98 -6.81
CA GLU A 144 0.83 -15.42 -8.03
C GLU A 144 0.04 -14.23 -8.58
N LEU A 145 -1.29 -14.33 -8.66
CA LEU A 145 -2.13 -13.23 -9.12
C LEU A 145 -2.17 -12.08 -8.10
N THR A 146 -2.19 -12.41 -6.80
CA THR A 146 -2.17 -11.41 -5.73
C THR A 146 -0.90 -10.57 -5.79
N ASP A 147 0.26 -11.22 -5.89
CA ASP A 147 1.58 -10.60 -6.04
C ASP A 147 1.61 -9.69 -7.26
N ARG A 148 1.20 -10.23 -8.42
CA ARG A 148 1.28 -9.55 -9.71
C ARG A 148 0.41 -8.30 -9.79
N TYR A 149 -0.77 -8.31 -9.17
CA TYR A 149 -1.76 -7.23 -9.33
C TYR A 149 -1.85 -6.29 -8.12
N CYS A 150 -1.17 -6.59 -7.02
CA CYS A 150 -1.05 -5.66 -5.91
C CYS A 150 -0.17 -4.46 -6.30
N VAL A 151 -0.83 -3.34 -6.60
CA VAL A 151 -0.16 -2.09 -7.02
C VAL A 151 0.88 -1.62 -6.00
N ILE A 152 0.56 -1.67 -4.70
CA ILE A 152 1.47 -1.20 -3.65
C ILE A 152 2.69 -2.13 -3.53
N PHE A 153 2.49 -3.44 -3.54
CA PHE A 153 3.59 -4.40 -3.50
C PHE A 153 4.52 -4.27 -4.70
N GLN A 154 3.97 -4.16 -5.91
CA GLN A 154 4.77 -3.93 -7.12
C GLN A 154 5.50 -2.58 -7.11
N THR A 155 4.90 -1.54 -6.50
CA THR A 155 5.54 -0.23 -6.31
C THR A 155 6.77 -0.33 -5.40
N ILE A 156 6.65 -1.07 -4.30
CA ILE A 156 7.75 -1.30 -3.35
C ILE A 156 8.87 -2.10 -4.02
N GLN A 157 8.53 -3.19 -4.73
CA GLN A 157 9.53 -4.05 -5.38
C GLN A 157 10.30 -3.35 -6.52
N ARG A 158 9.62 -2.52 -7.31
CA ARG A 158 10.20 -1.97 -8.55
C ARG A 158 10.73 -0.54 -8.43
N SER A 159 10.55 0.11 -7.29
CA SER A 159 10.99 1.48 -7.01
C SER A 159 10.71 2.46 -8.18
N PRO A 160 9.50 3.02 -8.29
CA PRO A 160 9.17 3.91 -9.39
C PRO A 160 10.12 5.12 -9.44
N LYS A 161 10.27 5.73 -10.62
CA LYS A 161 11.00 6.99 -10.74
C LYS A 161 10.33 8.06 -9.87
N THR A 162 11.08 8.61 -8.92
CA THR A 162 10.63 9.67 -8.01
C THR A 162 11.33 10.99 -8.32
N PHE A 163 10.64 12.11 -8.09
CA PHE A 163 11.19 13.45 -8.25
C PHE A 163 10.68 14.33 -7.12
N VAL A 164 11.55 15.17 -6.57
CA VAL A 164 11.19 16.17 -5.55
C VAL A 164 11.22 17.54 -6.21
N LYS A 165 10.19 18.35 -5.97
CA LYS A 165 10.12 19.75 -6.42
C LYS A 165 9.77 20.64 -5.24
N LEU A 166 10.53 21.71 -5.06
CA LEU A 166 10.24 22.77 -4.11
C LEU A 166 9.64 23.96 -4.87
N ASN A 167 8.41 24.35 -4.52
CA ASN A 167 7.80 25.58 -5.00
C ASN A 167 7.68 26.54 -3.81
N ARG A 168 8.42 27.65 -3.85
CA ARG A 168 8.26 28.72 -2.85
C ARG A 168 6.97 29.48 -3.15
N VAL A 169 6.00 29.45 -2.25
CA VAL A 169 4.78 30.24 -2.34
C VAL A 169 4.98 31.50 -1.51
N ALA A 170 4.89 32.68 -2.14
CA ALA A 170 4.86 33.94 -1.41
C ALA A 170 3.52 34.04 -0.65
N ARG A 171 3.55 34.57 0.58
CA ARG A 171 2.35 34.84 1.36
C ARG A 171 1.48 35.90 0.68
#